data_AF-A0AAD7BA14-F1
#
_entry.id   AF-A0AAD7BA14-F1
#
_cell.length_a   1.000
_cell.length_b   1.000
_cell.length_c   1.000
_cell.angle_alpha   90.00
_cell.angle_beta   90.00
_cell.angle_gamma   90.00
#
_symmetry.space_group_name_H-M   'P 1'
#
loop_
_entity.id
_entity.type
_entity.pdbx_description
1 polymer ?
#
loop_
_entity_poly.entity_id
_entity_poly.type
_entity_poly.pdbx_seq_one_letter_code
_entity_poly.pdbx_strand_id
1 'polypeptide(L)'
;MAGLAVSVGILITCGYLAFFHSSRKHLDRVSFRLLVYALVSHVIFGIMLLIECFYAFPGWHCSLLAFLINFNVLFSASIFFCVALNLMLVLVFNVSGRMMEKYYIIGSLVLGGACLGSAYAAGRLGLDTKNYICGYNNSNAAKMPRWVIGTQIFWMLLLSAGELGVFLVIVAYLLPFTFDSNWTVARHSPDSESQTRGSTRLTIVTLRGIILRIGLYPLVSCFMSVTSSVFSVYQLREQAGPVPNVASIRLFGIMIYTARPLVYSMMAATDPSFLRAIRARRTASASESSSASQRATQVPPSVCFTTIVDLTVESTQGTESDHLGHGSRTQAETSSFNRTESTVGMSIKTQNAELIKTDIEGVGVAEPVTGPSSAPEWEIVRHI
;
A
#
# COMPACT_ATOMS: atom_id res chain seq x y z
N MET A 1 9.11 -22.39 6.92
CA MET A 1 7.91 -22.52 7.79
C MET A 1 7.54 -21.22 8.49
N ALA A 2 8.41 -20.62 9.31
CA ALA A 2 8.09 -19.39 10.05
C ALA A 2 7.52 -18.26 9.15
N GLY A 3 8.18 -17.97 8.02
CA GLY A 3 7.69 -16.97 7.06
C GLY A 3 6.26 -17.21 6.58
N LEU A 4 5.94 -18.45 6.18
CA LEU A 4 4.59 -18.84 5.75
C LEU A 4 3.56 -18.65 6.88
N ALA A 5 3.87 -19.10 8.10
CA ALA A 5 2.98 -18.97 9.25
C ALA A 5 2.68 -17.49 9.56
N VAL A 6 3.71 -16.63 9.52
CA VAL A 6 3.54 -15.18 9.73
C VAL A 6 2.72 -14.56 8.59
N SER A 7 2.97 -14.92 7.33
CA SER A 7 2.18 -14.43 6.18
C SER A 7 0.71 -14.79 6.31
N VAL A 8 0.41 -16.05 6.65
CA VAL A 8 -0.96 -16.53 6.86
C VAL A 8 -1.61 -15.81 8.03
N GLY A 9 -0.92 -15.66 9.16
CA GLY A 9 -1.45 -14.93 10.33
C GLY A 9 -1.81 -13.47 10.02
N ILE A 10 -0.97 -12.79 9.21
CA ILE A 10 -1.27 -11.43 8.76
C ILE A 10 -2.45 -11.40 7.81
N LEU A 11 -2.54 -12.30 6.83
CA LEU A 11 -3.69 -12.36 5.92
C LEU A 11 -5.00 -12.63 6.67
N ILE A 12 -5.00 -13.54 7.64
CA ILE A 12 -6.15 -13.80 8.51
C ILE A 12 -6.52 -12.52 9.28
N THR A 13 -5.55 -11.82 9.84
CA THR A 13 -5.80 -10.56 10.56
C THR A 13 -6.35 -9.47 9.64
N CYS A 14 -5.81 -9.35 8.42
CA CYS A 14 -6.33 -8.43 7.40
C CYS A 14 -7.77 -8.77 7.02
N GLY A 15 -8.07 -10.05 6.77
CA GLY A 15 -9.42 -10.52 6.49
C GLY A 15 -10.38 -10.23 7.64
N TYR A 16 -9.98 -10.54 8.87
CA TYR A 16 -10.74 -10.22 10.09
C TYR A 16 -11.05 -8.72 10.20
N LEU A 17 -10.04 -7.86 10.05
CA LEU A 17 -10.22 -6.40 10.10
C LEU A 17 -11.09 -5.88 8.96
N ALA A 18 -11.07 -6.51 7.78
CA ALA A 18 -11.89 -6.12 6.63
C ALA A 18 -13.40 -6.36 6.84
N PHE A 19 -13.80 -7.26 7.74
CA PHE A 19 -15.20 -7.46 8.10
C PHE A 19 -15.80 -6.29 8.90
N PHE A 20 -14.98 -5.48 9.59
CA PHE A 20 -15.47 -4.35 10.37
C PHE A 20 -15.51 -3.07 9.54
N HIS A 21 -16.69 -2.44 9.46
CA HIS A 21 -16.90 -1.21 8.69
C HIS A 21 -15.94 -0.08 9.11
N SER A 22 -15.67 0.07 10.41
CA SER A 22 -14.75 1.08 10.95
C SER A 22 -13.31 0.88 10.45
N SER A 23 -12.82 -0.36 10.49
CA SER A 23 -11.46 -0.69 10.05
C SER A 23 -11.31 -0.69 8.52
N ARG A 24 -12.36 -1.06 7.78
CA ARG A 24 -12.34 -1.17 6.30
C ARG A 24 -11.95 0.14 5.61
N LYS A 25 -12.37 1.28 6.14
CA LYS A 25 -12.02 2.61 5.59
C LYS A 25 -10.50 2.85 5.54
N HIS A 26 -9.77 2.33 6.54
CA HIS A 26 -8.31 2.47 6.59
C HIS A 26 -7.57 1.47 5.70
N LEU A 27 -8.20 0.33 5.37
CA LEU A 27 -7.63 -0.73 4.53
C LEU A 27 -7.88 -0.51 3.02
N ASP A 28 -8.77 0.41 2.62
CA ASP A 28 -9.14 0.67 1.22
C ASP A 28 -8.04 1.38 0.39
N ARG A 29 -6.82 1.51 0.92
CA ARG A 29 -5.69 2.10 0.20
C ARG A 29 -5.20 1.13 -0.87
N VAL A 30 -5.10 1.61 -2.11
CA VAL A 30 -4.64 0.81 -3.28
C VAL A 30 -3.30 0.12 -3.01
N SER A 31 -2.30 0.84 -2.50
CA SER A 31 -0.99 0.26 -2.17
C SER A 31 -1.07 -0.87 -1.15
N PHE A 32 -2.01 -0.80 -0.19
CA PHE A 32 -2.22 -1.86 0.79
C PHE A 32 -2.88 -3.08 0.15
N ARG A 33 -3.87 -2.88 -0.73
CA ARG A 33 -4.46 -4.00 -1.51
C ARG A 33 -3.42 -4.72 -2.37
N LEU A 34 -2.58 -3.97 -3.09
CA LEU A 34 -1.47 -4.52 -3.86
C LEU A 34 -0.50 -5.32 -2.96
N LEU A 35 -0.19 -4.80 -1.77
CA LEU A 35 0.64 -5.52 -0.80
C LEU A 35 0.00 -6.84 -0.34
N VAL A 36 -1.33 -6.86 -0.13
CA VAL A 36 -2.07 -8.09 0.19
C VAL A 36 -2.01 -9.08 -0.97
N TYR A 37 -2.13 -8.65 -2.23
CA TYR A 37 -1.97 -9.56 -3.39
C TYR A 37 -0.56 -10.16 -3.47
N ALA A 38 0.48 -9.36 -3.21
CA ALA A 38 1.85 -9.87 -3.13
C ALA A 38 2.00 -10.91 -2.00
N LEU A 39 1.39 -10.65 -0.83
CA LEU A 39 1.44 -11.55 0.32
C LEU A 39 0.71 -12.88 0.06
N VAL A 40 -0.45 -12.84 -0.63
CA VAL A 40 -1.17 -14.05 -1.07
C VAL A 40 -0.28 -14.87 -2.01
N SER A 41 0.37 -14.23 -2.99
CA SER A 41 1.31 -14.92 -3.87
C SER A 41 2.49 -15.55 -3.12
N HIS A 42 2.99 -14.89 -2.06
CA HIS A 42 4.03 -15.47 -1.20
C HIS A 42 3.56 -16.65 -0.36
N VAL A 43 2.31 -16.68 0.06
CA VAL A 43 1.71 -17.86 0.72
C VAL A 43 1.63 -19.03 -0.27
N ILE A 44 1.14 -18.80 -1.48
CA ILE A 44 1.09 -19.82 -2.54
C ILE A 44 2.51 -20.35 -2.81
N PHE A 45 3.47 -19.45 -3.02
CA PHE A 45 4.88 -19.79 -3.19
C PHE A 45 5.43 -20.64 -2.03
N GLY A 46 5.16 -20.26 -0.77
CA GLY A 46 5.61 -21.01 0.40
C GLY A 46 5.00 -22.40 0.48
N ILE A 47 3.73 -22.57 0.10
CA ILE A 47 3.07 -23.88 0.01
C ILE A 47 3.72 -24.73 -1.10
N MET A 48 3.98 -24.15 -2.27
CA MET A 48 4.63 -24.87 -3.38
C MET A 48 6.05 -25.32 -3.00
N LEU A 49 6.81 -24.49 -2.28
CA LEU A 49 8.11 -24.91 -1.74
C LEU A 49 8.01 -26.05 -0.73
N LEU A 50 6.94 -26.11 0.07
CA LEU A 50 6.74 -27.24 0.98
C LEU A 50 6.44 -28.52 0.21
N ILE A 51 5.59 -28.43 -0.80
CA ILE A 51 5.30 -29.57 -1.68
C ILE A 51 6.60 -30.08 -2.31
N GLU A 52 7.47 -29.18 -2.80
CA GLU A 52 8.78 -29.54 -3.35
C GLU A 52 9.66 -30.27 -2.33
N CYS A 53 9.68 -29.82 -1.07
CA CYS A 53 10.46 -30.48 -0.02
C CYS A 53 9.97 -31.88 0.34
N PHE A 54 8.67 -32.16 0.25
CA PHE A 54 8.10 -33.45 0.65
C PHE A 54 7.96 -34.45 -0.50
N TYR A 55 7.88 -33.95 -1.74
CA TYR A 55 7.57 -34.78 -2.89
C TYR A 55 8.53 -34.55 -4.05
N ALA A 56 9.39 -35.53 -4.30
CA ALA A 56 10.14 -35.63 -5.54
C ALA A 56 9.24 -36.25 -6.62
N PHE A 57 8.51 -35.41 -7.36
CA PHE A 57 7.69 -35.90 -8.48
C PHE A 57 8.55 -36.04 -9.74
N PRO A 58 8.62 -37.21 -10.38
CA PRO A 58 8.98 -37.28 -11.79
C PRO A 58 7.80 -36.81 -12.67
N GLY A 59 8.08 -36.29 -13.85
CA GLY A 59 7.08 -35.99 -14.88
C GLY A 59 6.50 -34.57 -14.85
N TRP A 60 5.26 -34.42 -15.31
CA TRP A 60 4.64 -33.12 -15.59
C TRP A 60 4.34 -32.29 -14.34
N HIS A 61 4.08 -32.94 -13.20
CA HIS A 61 3.85 -32.29 -11.91
C HIS A 61 5.04 -31.44 -11.46
N CYS A 62 6.26 -31.95 -11.66
CA CYS A 62 7.48 -31.23 -11.32
C CYS A 62 7.67 -29.96 -12.17
N SER A 63 7.34 -30.07 -13.47
CA SER A 63 7.40 -28.95 -14.40
C SER A 63 6.38 -27.87 -14.02
N LEU A 64 5.16 -28.28 -13.64
CA LEU A 64 4.11 -27.38 -13.17
C LEU A 64 4.49 -26.72 -11.83
N LEU A 65 5.06 -27.49 -10.90
CA LEU A 65 5.51 -26.98 -9.61
C LEU A 65 6.61 -25.93 -9.79
N ALA A 66 7.63 -26.23 -10.60
CA ALA A 66 8.68 -25.28 -10.96
C ALA A 66 8.11 -24.02 -11.64
N PHE A 67 7.14 -24.17 -12.53
CA PHE A 67 6.43 -23.05 -13.14
C PHE A 67 5.75 -22.17 -12.09
N LEU A 68 4.94 -22.76 -11.20
CA LEU A 68 4.19 -22.03 -10.18
C LEU A 68 5.11 -21.32 -9.18
N ILE A 69 6.21 -21.95 -8.76
CA ILE A 69 7.21 -21.34 -7.86
C ILE A 69 7.79 -20.09 -8.51
N ASN A 70 8.31 -20.22 -9.74
CA ASN A 70 8.92 -19.09 -10.44
C ASN A 70 7.88 -18.01 -10.80
N PHE A 71 6.65 -18.41 -11.14
CA PHE A 71 5.57 -17.50 -11.48
C PHE A 71 5.19 -16.62 -10.31
N ASN A 72 4.98 -17.21 -9.13
CA ASN A 72 4.67 -16.44 -7.93
C ASN A 72 5.82 -15.51 -7.51
N VAL A 73 7.08 -15.93 -7.71
CA VAL A 73 8.23 -15.08 -7.47
C VAL A 73 8.25 -13.85 -8.40
N LEU A 74 8.05 -14.05 -9.70
CA LEU A 74 8.05 -12.94 -10.65
C LEU A 74 6.82 -12.05 -10.48
N PHE A 75 5.64 -12.66 -10.28
CA PHE A 75 4.38 -11.96 -10.02
C PHE A 75 4.47 -11.07 -8.77
N SER A 76 4.92 -11.61 -7.64
CA SER A 76 5.09 -10.82 -6.42
C SER A 76 6.08 -9.66 -6.60
N ALA A 77 7.22 -9.89 -7.26
CA ALA A 77 8.19 -8.84 -7.58
C ALA A 77 7.57 -7.75 -8.48
N SER A 78 6.79 -8.11 -9.49
CA SER A 78 6.09 -7.13 -10.33
C SER A 78 5.05 -6.32 -9.55
N ILE A 79 4.34 -6.94 -8.61
CA ILE A 79 3.39 -6.22 -7.75
C ILE A 79 4.12 -5.25 -6.81
N PHE A 80 5.28 -5.60 -6.26
CA PHE A 80 6.09 -4.64 -5.46
C PHE A 80 6.57 -3.46 -6.28
N PHE A 81 7.00 -3.69 -7.52
CA PHE A 81 7.30 -2.61 -8.46
C PHE A 81 6.07 -1.74 -8.72
N CYS A 82 4.88 -2.33 -8.91
CA CYS A 82 3.63 -1.59 -9.04
C CYS A 82 3.26 -0.79 -7.77
N VAL A 83 3.58 -1.28 -6.56
CA VAL A 83 3.41 -0.51 -5.31
C VAL A 83 4.31 0.73 -5.33
N ALA A 84 5.57 0.58 -5.76
CA ALA A 84 6.51 1.70 -5.91
C ALA A 84 6.00 2.72 -6.94
N LEU A 85 5.56 2.24 -8.12
CA LEU A 85 5.00 3.09 -9.17
C LEU A 85 3.74 3.83 -8.72
N ASN A 86 2.82 3.14 -8.06
CA ASN A 86 1.59 3.75 -7.55
C ASN A 86 1.90 4.88 -6.58
N LEU A 87 2.91 4.69 -5.73
CA LEU A 87 3.36 5.71 -4.79
C LEU A 87 3.94 6.93 -5.51
N MET A 88 4.78 6.71 -6.52
CA MET A 88 5.32 7.81 -7.33
C MET A 88 4.22 8.57 -8.08
N LEU A 89 3.26 7.86 -8.66
CA LEU A 89 2.11 8.46 -9.35
C LEU A 89 1.27 9.33 -8.42
N VAL A 90 1.00 8.86 -7.21
CA VAL A 90 0.22 9.62 -6.23
C VAL A 90 1.04 10.81 -5.69
N LEU A 91 2.31 10.63 -5.33
CA LEU A 91 3.10 11.69 -4.69
C LEU A 91 3.62 12.76 -5.65
N VAL A 92 4.10 12.34 -6.83
CA VAL A 92 4.77 13.24 -7.79
C VAL A 92 3.78 13.80 -8.80
N PHE A 93 2.86 12.95 -9.29
CA PHE A 93 1.94 13.32 -10.37
C PHE A 93 0.52 13.60 -9.88
N ASN A 94 0.21 13.39 -8.60
CA ASN A 94 -1.12 13.55 -8.03
C ASN A 94 -2.21 12.77 -8.80
N VAL A 95 -1.87 11.60 -9.34
CA VAL A 95 -2.79 10.76 -10.11
C VAL A 95 -3.48 9.77 -9.18
N SER A 96 -4.81 9.61 -9.31
CA SER A 96 -5.57 8.64 -8.53
C SER A 96 -5.16 7.19 -8.86
N GLY A 97 -4.59 6.50 -7.88
CA GLY A 97 -4.14 5.10 -8.04
C GLY A 97 -5.26 4.07 -8.23
N ARG A 98 -6.53 4.42 -7.98
CA ARG A 98 -7.65 3.46 -7.98
C ARG A 98 -7.90 2.83 -9.35
N MET A 99 -7.78 3.61 -10.42
CA MET A 99 -7.98 3.10 -11.78
C MET A 99 -6.83 2.20 -12.24
N MET A 100 -5.61 2.44 -11.74
CA MET A 100 -4.41 1.74 -12.15
C MET A 100 -4.28 0.33 -11.57
N GLU A 101 -5.01 0.03 -10.48
CA GLU A 101 -4.94 -1.26 -9.78
C GLU A 101 -5.21 -2.46 -10.70
N LYS A 102 -6.26 -2.38 -11.54
CA LYS A 102 -6.60 -3.45 -12.47
C LYS A 102 -5.46 -3.71 -13.47
N TYR A 103 -4.85 -2.63 -13.97
CA TYR A 103 -3.74 -2.72 -14.92
C TYR A 103 -2.48 -3.29 -14.28
N TYR A 104 -2.20 -2.96 -13.01
CA TYR A 104 -1.07 -3.56 -12.28
C TYR A 104 -1.21 -5.08 -12.15
N ILE A 105 -2.40 -5.56 -11.79
CA ILE A 105 -2.64 -6.99 -11.62
C ILE A 105 -2.56 -7.71 -12.97
N ILE A 106 -3.27 -7.20 -13.99
CA ILE A 106 -3.28 -7.81 -15.34
C ILE A 106 -1.86 -7.79 -15.93
N GLY A 107 -1.16 -6.66 -15.84
CA GLY A 107 0.22 -6.53 -16.33
C GLY A 107 1.17 -7.51 -15.64
N SER A 108 1.05 -7.68 -14.32
CA SER A 108 1.87 -8.63 -13.55
C SER A 108 1.58 -10.09 -13.94
N LEU A 109 0.30 -10.45 -14.14
CA LEU A 109 -0.10 -11.79 -14.60
C LEU A 109 0.42 -12.07 -16.01
N VAL A 110 0.25 -11.11 -16.93
CA VAL A 110 0.71 -11.23 -18.33
C VAL A 110 2.23 -11.33 -18.39
N LEU A 111 2.96 -10.51 -17.62
CA LEU A 111 4.42 -10.55 -17.55
C LEU A 111 4.90 -11.91 -17.01
N GLY A 112 4.37 -12.37 -15.88
CA GLY A 112 4.72 -13.66 -15.30
C GLY A 112 4.39 -14.83 -16.24
N GLY A 113 3.20 -14.79 -16.86
CA GLY A 113 2.71 -15.82 -17.77
C GLY A 113 3.49 -15.88 -19.07
N ALA A 114 3.81 -14.75 -19.69
CA ALA A 114 4.58 -14.71 -20.93
C ALA A 114 6.03 -15.19 -20.69
N CYS A 115 6.69 -14.67 -19.65
CA CYS A 115 8.08 -15.01 -19.36
C CYS A 115 8.25 -16.49 -19.01
N LEU A 116 7.45 -17.01 -18.07
CA LEU A 116 7.63 -18.38 -17.59
C LEU A 116 6.79 -19.41 -18.35
N GLY A 117 5.67 -19.00 -18.93
CA GLY A 117 4.89 -19.84 -19.82
C GLY A 117 5.69 -20.23 -21.06
N SER A 118 6.56 -19.35 -21.56
CA SER A 118 7.48 -19.70 -22.66
C SER A 118 8.47 -20.81 -22.28
N ALA A 119 9.08 -20.77 -21.09
CA ALA A 119 9.96 -21.82 -20.59
C ALA A 119 9.21 -23.14 -20.34
N TYR A 120 7.99 -23.05 -19.79
CA TYR A 120 7.12 -24.20 -19.55
C TYR A 120 6.72 -24.87 -20.87
N ALA A 121 6.21 -24.11 -21.84
CA ALA A 121 5.82 -24.59 -23.16
C ALA A 121 7.00 -25.20 -23.94
N ALA A 122 8.21 -24.66 -23.76
CA ALA A 122 9.43 -25.18 -24.36
C ALA A 122 9.97 -26.46 -23.67
N GLY A 123 9.28 -26.99 -22.66
CA GLY A 123 9.72 -28.18 -21.91
C GLY A 123 11.04 -27.96 -21.16
N ARG A 124 11.34 -26.71 -20.77
CA ARG A 124 12.60 -26.35 -20.11
C ARG A 124 12.51 -26.41 -18.59
N LEU A 125 11.31 -26.47 -18.04
CA LEU A 125 11.06 -26.73 -16.62
C LEU A 125 10.90 -28.23 -16.42
N GLY A 126 11.49 -28.80 -15.37
CA GLY A 126 11.47 -30.22 -15.08
C GLY A 126 12.37 -30.61 -13.90
N LEU A 127 12.59 -31.91 -13.73
CA LEU A 127 13.44 -32.44 -12.66
C LEU A 127 14.93 -32.20 -12.99
N ASP A 128 15.67 -31.55 -12.08
CA ASP A 128 17.12 -31.48 -12.15
C ASP A 128 17.70 -32.82 -11.65
N THR A 129 18.26 -33.62 -12.56
CA THR A 129 18.81 -34.93 -12.25
C THR A 129 19.99 -34.88 -11.28
N LYS A 130 20.67 -33.74 -11.15
CA LYS A 130 21.83 -33.59 -10.24
C LYS A 130 21.40 -33.33 -8.81
N ASN A 131 20.36 -32.52 -8.62
CA ASN A 131 19.95 -32.04 -7.30
C ASN A 131 18.63 -32.66 -6.82
N TYR A 132 17.93 -33.41 -7.68
CA TYR A 132 16.60 -33.98 -7.42
C TYR A 132 15.54 -32.94 -7.00
N ILE A 133 15.68 -31.71 -7.51
CA ILE A 133 14.74 -30.60 -7.28
C ILE A 133 13.99 -30.24 -8.56
N CYS A 134 12.83 -29.60 -8.41
CA CYS A 134 12.01 -29.19 -9.55
C CYS A 134 12.40 -27.79 -10.00
N GLY A 135 13.03 -27.68 -11.17
CA GLY A 135 13.57 -26.42 -11.65
C GLY A 135 13.75 -26.39 -13.15
N TYR A 136 14.86 -25.81 -13.61
CA TYR A 136 15.23 -25.84 -15.02
C TYR A 136 15.93 -27.15 -15.34
N ASN A 137 15.48 -27.84 -16.38
CA ASN A 137 16.01 -29.12 -16.81
C ASN A 137 17.42 -28.95 -17.42
N ASN A 138 18.42 -29.63 -16.83
CA ASN A 138 19.82 -29.58 -17.23
C ASN A 138 20.20 -30.57 -18.37
N SER A 139 19.25 -31.01 -19.19
CA SER A 139 19.55 -31.87 -20.36
C SER A 139 20.59 -31.29 -21.32
N ASN A 140 20.73 -29.95 -21.35
CA ASN A 140 21.69 -29.25 -22.19
C ASN A 140 22.31 -28.07 -21.43
N ALA A 141 23.42 -28.31 -20.74
CA ALA A 141 24.12 -27.30 -19.93
C ALA A 141 24.42 -25.99 -20.70
N ALA A 142 24.70 -26.07 -22.00
CA ALA A 142 24.98 -24.89 -22.83
C ALA A 142 23.74 -24.00 -23.09
N LYS A 143 22.52 -24.56 -23.06
CA LYS A 143 21.27 -23.82 -23.35
C LYS A 143 20.58 -23.33 -22.09
N MET A 144 20.78 -23.98 -20.95
CA MET A 144 20.12 -23.66 -19.69
C MET A 144 20.32 -22.20 -19.23
N PRO A 145 21.54 -21.62 -19.25
CA PRO A 145 21.76 -20.25 -18.80
C PRO A 145 20.93 -19.23 -19.58
N ARG A 146 20.72 -19.44 -20.89
CA ARG A 146 19.92 -18.54 -21.72
C ARG A 146 18.47 -18.50 -21.27
N TRP A 147 17.91 -19.64 -20.88
CA TRP A 147 16.55 -19.72 -20.36
C TRP A 147 16.46 -19.05 -19.00
N VAL A 148 17.28 -19.44 -18.03
CA VAL A 148 17.25 -18.87 -16.67
C VAL A 148 17.45 -17.35 -16.69
N ILE A 149 18.37 -16.86 -17.52
CA ILE A 149 18.61 -15.42 -17.66
C ILE A 149 17.41 -14.75 -18.32
N GLY A 150 16.93 -15.27 -19.45
CA GLY A 150 15.89 -14.63 -20.26
C GLY A 150 14.49 -14.64 -19.64
N THR A 151 14.16 -15.65 -18.83
CA THR A 151 12.80 -15.81 -18.27
C THR A 151 12.67 -15.34 -16.83
N GLN A 152 13.79 -15.16 -16.11
CA GLN A 152 13.75 -14.82 -14.69
C GLN A 152 14.75 -13.74 -14.28
N ILE A 153 16.06 -13.98 -14.42
CA ILE A 153 17.08 -13.06 -13.86
C ILE A 153 16.97 -11.68 -14.50
N PHE A 154 16.85 -11.61 -15.82
CA PHE A 154 16.72 -10.34 -16.55
C PHE A 154 15.52 -9.52 -16.04
N TRP A 155 14.35 -10.15 -15.93
CA TRP A 155 13.12 -9.49 -15.51
C TRP A 155 13.13 -9.08 -14.04
N MET A 156 13.66 -9.93 -13.15
CA MET A 156 13.82 -9.60 -11.73
C MET A 156 14.76 -8.40 -11.53
N LEU A 157 15.87 -8.34 -12.28
CA LEU A 157 16.78 -7.21 -12.24
C LEU A 157 16.16 -5.95 -12.85
N LEU A 158 15.40 -6.08 -13.94
CA LEU A 158 14.71 -4.95 -14.56
C LEU A 158 13.67 -4.34 -13.61
N LEU A 159 12.86 -5.17 -12.96
CA LEU A 159 11.89 -4.73 -11.94
C LEU A 159 12.59 -4.06 -10.77
N SER A 160 13.68 -4.65 -10.27
CA SER A 160 14.48 -4.10 -9.17
C SER A 160 15.15 -2.76 -9.53
N ALA A 161 15.65 -2.62 -10.77
CA ALA A 161 16.18 -1.37 -11.26
C ALA A 161 15.09 -0.31 -11.39
N GLY A 162 13.90 -0.70 -11.84
CA GLY A 162 12.71 0.15 -11.88
C GLY A 162 12.30 0.63 -10.48
N GLU A 163 12.25 -0.27 -9.49
CA GLU A 163 11.97 0.06 -8.08
C GLU A 163 12.98 1.07 -7.54
N LEU A 164 14.27 0.86 -7.81
CA LEU A 164 15.32 1.79 -7.41
C LEU A 164 15.17 3.16 -8.09
N GLY A 165 14.90 3.18 -9.40
CA GLY A 165 14.67 4.42 -10.14
C GLY A 165 13.49 5.22 -9.59
N VAL A 166 12.36 4.53 -9.35
CA VAL A 166 11.17 5.13 -8.75
C VAL A 166 11.45 5.67 -7.34
N PHE A 167 12.17 4.90 -6.52
CA PHE A 167 12.60 5.33 -5.19
C PHE A 167 13.46 6.60 -5.25
N LEU A 168 14.45 6.65 -6.15
CA LEU A 168 15.31 7.82 -6.33
C LEU A 168 14.52 9.05 -6.75
N VAL A 169 13.53 8.91 -7.65
CA VAL A 169 12.64 10.00 -8.06
C VAL A 169 11.84 10.53 -6.87
N ILE A 170 11.26 9.64 -6.06
CA ILE A 170 10.50 10.05 -4.86
C ILE A 170 11.40 10.77 -3.85
N VAL A 171 12.60 10.25 -3.59
CA VAL A 171 13.57 10.90 -2.69
C VAL A 171 13.95 12.28 -3.22
N ALA A 172 14.32 12.38 -4.50
CA ALA A 172 14.66 13.65 -5.14
C ALA A 172 13.53 14.69 -5.05
N TYR A 173 12.28 14.24 -5.23
CA TYR A 173 11.09 15.10 -5.07
C TYR A 173 10.89 15.59 -3.62
N LEU A 174 11.22 14.76 -2.63
CA LEU A 174 11.02 15.09 -1.21
C LEU A 174 12.20 15.86 -0.59
N LEU A 175 13.40 15.79 -1.17
CA LEU A 175 14.59 16.49 -0.67
C LEU A 175 14.35 18.01 -0.47
N PRO A 176 13.83 18.77 -1.44
CA PRO A 176 13.58 20.21 -1.28
C PRO A 176 12.67 20.54 -0.09
N PHE A 177 11.63 19.74 0.12
CA PHE A 177 10.69 19.94 1.22
C PHE A 177 11.36 19.73 2.59
N THR A 178 12.25 18.75 2.69
CA THR A 178 13.00 18.51 3.93
C THR A 178 13.99 19.63 4.25
N PHE A 179 14.67 20.19 3.24
CA PHE A 179 15.61 21.29 3.44
C PHE A 179 14.92 22.59 3.84
N ASP A 180 13.79 22.94 3.22
CA ASP A 180 13.08 24.20 3.49
C ASP A 180 12.43 24.20 4.90
N SER A 181 11.92 23.05 5.34
CA SER A 181 11.32 22.91 6.68
C SER A 181 12.32 23.09 7.83
N ASN A 182 13.57 22.66 7.66
CA ASN A 182 14.61 22.84 8.69
C ASN A 182 15.06 24.30 8.80
N TRP A 183 15.08 25.04 7.68
CA TRP A 183 15.55 26.42 7.65
C TRP A 183 14.57 27.40 8.29
N THR A 184 13.26 27.20 8.07
CA THR A 184 12.22 28.04 8.68
C THR A 184 12.13 27.87 10.19
N VAL A 185 12.34 26.64 10.70
CA VAL A 185 12.36 26.36 12.15
C VAL A 185 13.56 27.01 12.84
N ALA A 186 14.70 27.16 12.16
CA ALA A 186 15.89 27.78 12.74
C ALA A 186 15.81 29.32 12.83
N ARG A 187 14.91 29.97 12.06
CA ARG A 187 14.78 31.44 12.03
C ARG A 187 13.76 32.02 13.00
N HIS A 188 12.88 31.22 13.61
CA HIS A 188 11.98 31.70 14.65
C HIS A 188 12.63 31.57 16.03
N SER A 189 13.39 32.63 16.35
CA SER A 189 14.00 32.96 17.64
C SER A 189 13.04 32.91 18.85
N PRO A 190 13.59 32.89 20.08
CA PRO A 190 12.93 32.42 21.31
C PRO A 190 11.83 33.32 21.92
N ASP A 191 11.64 34.56 21.47
CA ASP A 191 11.12 35.59 22.39
C ASP A 191 9.61 35.85 22.35
N SER A 192 8.77 34.93 21.88
CA SER A 192 7.31 35.10 22.00
C SER A 192 6.60 33.78 22.26
N GLU A 193 6.57 33.49 23.55
CA GLU A 193 5.81 32.45 24.23
C GLU A 193 4.31 32.80 24.22
N SER A 194 3.48 32.02 23.50
CA SER A 194 2.07 31.80 23.85
C SER A 194 1.41 30.68 23.00
N GLN A 195 1.47 29.48 23.56
CA GLN A 195 0.40 28.47 23.64
C GLN A 195 -0.26 27.82 22.40
N THR A 196 -0.06 28.25 21.15
CA THR A 196 -0.71 27.59 19.97
C THR A 196 0.22 26.75 19.06
N ARG A 197 1.52 26.67 19.38
CA ARG A 197 2.54 25.99 18.54
C ARG A 197 2.60 24.44 18.66
N GLY A 198 1.72 23.80 19.44
CA GLY A 198 1.77 22.35 19.67
C GLY A 198 1.36 21.48 18.47
N SER A 199 0.51 21.98 17.56
CA SER A 199 -0.13 21.14 16.53
C SER A 199 0.72 20.92 15.26
N THR A 200 1.45 21.94 14.80
CA THR A 200 2.18 21.88 13.51
C THR A 200 3.48 21.08 13.55
N ARG A 201 4.11 20.92 14.72
CA ARG A 201 5.38 20.18 14.85
C ARG A 201 5.19 18.67 14.81
N LEU A 202 4.02 18.17 15.23
CA LEU A 202 3.68 16.75 15.23
C LEU A 202 3.50 16.20 13.80
N THR A 203 3.07 17.03 12.86
CA THR A 203 2.77 16.63 11.48
C THR A 203 4.05 16.29 10.69
N ILE A 204 5.13 17.05 10.89
CA ILE A 204 6.39 16.88 10.12
C ILE A 204 7.13 15.59 10.51
N VAL A 205 7.26 15.30 11.81
CA VAL A 205 7.91 14.07 12.29
C VAL A 205 7.12 12.83 11.85
N THR A 206 5.79 12.93 11.90
CA THR A 206 4.90 11.84 11.47
C THR A 206 4.99 11.61 9.96
N LEU A 207 5.04 12.68 9.15
CA LEU A 207 5.18 12.61 7.70
C LEU A 207 6.51 11.95 7.30
N ARG A 208 7.61 12.31 7.96
CA ARG A 208 8.94 11.76 7.69
C ARG A 208 9.01 10.26 7.97
N GLY A 209 8.39 9.81 9.06
CA GLY A 209 8.26 8.39 9.38
C GLY A 209 7.39 7.61 8.38
N ILE A 210 6.30 8.22 7.91
CA ILE A 210 5.44 7.64 6.88
C ILE A 210 6.20 7.50 5.56
N ILE A 211 6.88 8.57 5.11
CA ILE A 211 7.69 8.60 3.88
C ILE A 211 8.80 7.55 3.92
N LEU A 212 9.56 7.48 5.01
CA LEU A 212 10.70 6.56 5.11
C LEU A 212 10.24 5.10 5.10
N ARG A 213 9.10 4.79 5.72
CA ARG A 213 8.50 3.44 5.66
C ARG A 213 7.94 3.12 4.28
N ILE A 214 7.33 4.11 3.64
CA ILE A 214 6.81 4.00 2.29
C ILE A 214 7.95 3.75 1.27
N GLY A 215 9.10 4.41 1.44
CA GLY A 215 10.31 4.17 0.64
C GLY A 215 11.08 2.90 1.02
N LEU A 216 10.74 2.27 2.16
CA LEU A 216 11.38 1.02 2.58
C LEU A 216 10.92 -0.17 1.74
N TYR A 217 9.66 -0.18 1.25
CA TYR A 217 9.13 -1.28 0.43
C TYR A 217 9.96 -1.54 -0.83
N PRO A 218 10.23 -0.55 -1.69
CA PRO A 218 11.02 -0.76 -2.89
C PRO A 218 12.48 -1.11 -2.56
N LEU A 219 13.05 -0.54 -1.49
CA LEU A 219 14.44 -0.82 -1.11
C LEU A 219 14.62 -2.27 -0.66
N VAL A 220 13.74 -2.75 0.22
CA VAL A 220 13.78 -4.14 0.70
C VAL A 220 13.49 -5.12 -0.44
N SER A 221 12.50 -4.81 -1.29
CA SER A 221 12.20 -5.62 -2.48
C SER A 221 13.39 -5.70 -3.43
N CYS A 222 14.03 -4.56 -3.72
CA CYS A 222 15.23 -4.45 -4.55
C CYS A 222 16.38 -5.28 -3.96
N PHE A 223 16.66 -5.13 -2.67
CA PHE A 223 17.70 -5.91 -1.98
C PHE A 223 17.45 -7.42 -2.10
N MET A 224 16.22 -7.88 -1.83
CA MET A 224 15.88 -9.30 -1.92
C MET A 224 15.97 -9.83 -3.36
N SER A 225 15.57 -9.01 -4.34
CA SER A 225 15.56 -9.36 -5.77
C SER A 225 16.97 -9.43 -6.35
N VAL A 226 17.83 -8.44 -6.08
CA VAL A 226 19.24 -8.43 -6.49
C VAL A 226 19.97 -9.61 -5.84
N THR A 227 19.82 -9.77 -4.53
CA THR A 227 20.48 -10.85 -3.79
C THR A 227 20.08 -12.22 -4.34
N SER A 228 18.79 -12.46 -4.56
CA SER A 228 18.30 -13.71 -5.15
C SER A 228 18.86 -13.94 -6.57
N SER A 229 18.94 -12.89 -7.38
CA SER A 229 19.51 -12.97 -8.73
C SER A 229 20.99 -13.33 -8.71
N VAL A 230 21.76 -12.78 -7.78
CA VAL A 230 23.18 -13.14 -7.58
C VAL A 230 23.32 -14.62 -7.22
N PHE A 231 22.47 -15.15 -6.33
CA PHE A 231 22.48 -16.58 -6.01
C PHE A 231 22.10 -17.45 -7.21
N SER A 232 21.12 -17.04 -8.02
CA SER A 232 20.76 -17.76 -9.25
C SER A 232 21.93 -17.80 -10.25
N VAL A 233 22.66 -16.70 -10.43
CA VAL A 233 23.87 -16.67 -11.28
C VAL A 233 24.96 -17.58 -10.70
N TYR A 234 25.14 -17.58 -9.38
CA TYR A 234 26.10 -18.46 -8.74
C TYR A 234 25.74 -19.94 -8.94
N GLN A 235 24.47 -20.30 -8.80
CA GLN A 235 23.98 -21.67 -9.06
C GLN A 235 24.20 -22.10 -10.51
N LEU A 236 24.02 -21.19 -11.48
CA LEU A 236 24.36 -21.44 -12.89
C LEU A 236 25.85 -21.75 -13.07
N ARG A 237 26.72 -21.02 -12.36
CA ARG A 237 28.18 -21.26 -12.42
C ARG A 237 28.57 -22.61 -11.81
N GLU A 238 27.93 -22.99 -10.71
CA GLU A 238 28.15 -24.27 -10.04
C GLU A 238 27.79 -25.48 -10.94
N GLN A 239 26.79 -25.33 -11.80
CA GLN A 239 26.44 -26.36 -12.77
C GLN A 239 27.50 -26.53 -13.87
N ALA A 240 28.31 -25.50 -14.14
CA ALA A 240 29.39 -25.55 -15.12
C ALA A 240 30.69 -26.17 -14.59
N GLY A 241 30.87 -26.33 -13.28
CA GLY A 241 32.06 -26.95 -12.70
C GLY A 241 32.08 -26.93 -11.16
N PRO A 242 32.94 -27.74 -10.53
CA PRO A 242 33.09 -27.76 -9.07
C PRO A 242 33.62 -26.42 -8.56
N VAL A 243 32.91 -25.83 -7.61
CA VAL A 243 33.33 -24.60 -6.92
C VAL A 243 33.57 -24.94 -5.44
N PRO A 244 34.63 -24.43 -4.79
CA PRO A 244 34.78 -24.60 -3.35
C PRO A 244 33.64 -23.90 -2.58
N ASN A 245 33.25 -24.42 -1.42
CA ASN A 245 32.24 -23.83 -0.51
C ASN A 245 30.79 -23.73 -1.04
N VAL A 246 30.44 -24.58 -2.01
CA VAL A 246 29.10 -24.65 -2.61
C VAL A 246 27.97 -24.85 -1.60
N ALA A 247 28.16 -25.72 -0.61
CA ALA A 247 27.12 -26.05 0.36
C ALA A 247 26.70 -24.81 1.18
N SER A 248 27.65 -24.02 1.66
CA SER A 248 27.39 -22.80 2.45
C SER A 248 26.67 -21.74 1.63
N ILE A 249 27.11 -21.53 0.39
CA ILE A 249 26.51 -20.52 -0.51
C ILE A 249 25.09 -20.95 -0.91
N ARG A 250 24.89 -22.24 -1.18
CA ARG A 250 23.56 -22.81 -1.47
C ARG A 250 22.61 -22.66 -0.28
N LEU A 251 23.07 -23.01 0.93
CA LEU A 251 22.28 -22.85 2.15
C LEU A 251 21.89 -21.39 2.36
N PHE A 252 22.82 -20.47 2.18
CA PHE A 252 22.55 -19.05 2.33
C PHE A 252 21.57 -18.52 1.26
N GLY A 253 21.67 -18.99 0.02
CA GLY A 253 20.69 -18.71 -1.03
C GLY A 253 19.29 -19.20 -0.67
N ILE A 254 19.16 -20.42 -0.14
CA ILE A 254 17.89 -20.97 0.35
C ILE A 254 17.35 -20.13 1.53
N MET A 255 18.21 -19.72 2.45
CA MET A 255 17.82 -18.88 3.59
C MET A 255 17.24 -17.54 3.12
N ILE A 256 17.90 -16.86 2.17
CA ILE A 256 17.39 -15.60 1.61
C ILE A 256 16.08 -15.80 0.86
N TYR A 257 16.01 -16.87 0.07
CA TYR A 257 14.81 -17.20 -0.72
C TYR A 257 13.60 -17.48 0.18
N THR A 258 13.82 -18.20 1.30
CA THR A 258 12.78 -18.52 2.29
C THR A 258 12.50 -17.39 3.29
N ALA A 259 13.43 -16.43 3.46
CA ALA A 259 13.24 -15.23 4.26
C ALA A 259 12.30 -14.21 3.59
N ARG A 260 12.12 -14.28 2.28
CA ARG A 260 11.31 -13.32 1.51
C ARG A 260 9.86 -13.19 2.02
N PRO A 261 9.07 -14.28 2.20
CA PRO A 261 7.74 -14.18 2.80
C PRO A 261 7.76 -13.56 4.20
N LEU A 262 8.75 -13.90 5.03
CA LEU A 262 8.87 -13.36 6.38
C LEU A 262 9.04 -11.83 6.34
N VAL A 263 10.00 -11.36 5.56
CA VAL A 263 10.32 -9.93 5.45
C VAL A 263 9.10 -9.16 4.97
N TYR A 264 8.46 -9.58 3.88
CA TYR A 264 7.28 -8.89 3.35
C TYR A 264 6.07 -8.95 4.28
N SER A 265 5.92 -10.04 5.04
CA SER A 265 4.93 -10.11 6.10
C SER A 265 5.18 -9.05 7.17
N MET A 266 6.42 -8.93 7.65
CA MET A 266 6.77 -7.89 8.63
C MET A 266 6.51 -6.48 8.08
N MET A 267 6.74 -6.25 6.78
CA MET A 267 6.43 -4.98 6.13
C MET A 267 4.92 -4.70 6.07
N ALA A 268 4.10 -5.74 5.83
CA ALA A 268 2.65 -5.62 5.89
C ALA A 268 2.15 -5.36 7.33
N ALA A 269 2.73 -6.01 8.33
CA ALA A 269 2.39 -5.79 9.74
C ALA A 269 2.75 -4.39 10.25
N THR A 270 3.79 -3.77 9.68
CA THR A 270 4.25 -2.44 10.07
C THR A 270 3.67 -1.31 9.23
N ASP A 271 2.79 -1.64 8.26
CA ASP A 271 2.12 -0.68 7.41
C ASP A 271 1.18 0.23 8.23
N PRO A 272 1.22 1.56 8.02
CA PRO A 272 0.40 2.49 8.78
C PRO A 272 -1.11 2.28 8.59
N SER A 273 -1.56 1.85 7.41
CA SER A 273 -2.99 1.55 7.18
C SER A 273 -3.42 0.36 8.04
N PHE A 274 -2.59 -0.67 8.12
CA PHE A 274 -2.83 -1.83 8.98
C PHE A 274 -2.86 -1.45 10.47
N LEU A 275 -1.87 -0.69 10.94
CA LEU A 275 -1.82 -0.24 12.34
C LEU A 275 -2.99 0.68 12.70
N ARG A 276 -3.42 1.57 11.79
CA ARG A 276 -4.60 2.42 11.97
C ARG A 276 -5.87 1.59 12.06
N ALA A 277 -6.02 0.57 11.21
CA ALA A 277 -7.17 -0.34 11.24
C ALA A 277 -7.26 -1.11 12.58
N ILE A 278 -6.11 -1.57 13.12
CA ILE A 278 -6.06 -2.21 14.45
C ILE A 278 -6.46 -1.23 15.55
N ARG A 279 -5.91 -0.01 15.53
CA ARG A 279 -6.22 1.02 16.53
C ARG A 279 -7.71 1.38 16.51
N ALA A 280 -8.28 1.59 15.31
CA ALA A 280 -9.70 1.90 15.14
C ALA A 280 -10.60 0.79 15.70
N ARG A 281 -10.21 -0.49 15.58
CA ARG A 281 -10.95 -1.58 16.19
C ARG A 281 -10.86 -1.57 17.71
N ARG A 282 -9.66 -1.34 18.27
CA ARG A 282 -9.47 -1.28 19.73
C ARG A 282 -10.26 -0.15 20.37
N THR A 283 -10.31 1.02 19.74
CA THR A 283 -11.11 2.16 20.23
C THR A 283 -12.61 1.87 20.17
N ALA A 284 -13.09 1.24 19.09
CA ALA A 284 -14.50 0.86 18.97
C ALA A 284 -14.93 -0.14 20.06
N SER A 285 -14.10 -1.16 20.34
CA SER A 285 -14.39 -2.13 21.40
C SER A 285 -14.38 -1.52 22.82
N ALA A 286 -13.56 -0.50 23.05
CA ALA A 286 -13.56 0.23 24.32
C ALA A 286 -14.87 1.02 24.51
N SER A 287 -15.35 1.70 23.46
CA SER A 287 -16.62 2.45 23.49
C SER A 287 -17.85 1.55 23.70
N GLU A 288 -17.87 0.37 23.07
CA GLU A 288 -18.93 -0.63 23.27
C GLU A 288 -18.97 -1.12 24.73
N SER A 289 -17.80 -1.35 25.33
CA SER A 289 -17.69 -1.80 26.72
C SER A 289 -18.17 -0.74 27.71
N SER A 290 -17.84 0.53 27.48
CA SER A 290 -18.32 1.65 28.32
C SER A 290 -19.84 1.83 28.24
N SER A 291 -20.41 1.66 27.04
CA SER A 291 -21.86 1.80 26.83
C SER A 291 -22.65 0.65 27.48
N ALA A 292 -22.10 -0.57 27.45
CA ALA A 292 -22.69 -1.73 28.13
C ALA A 292 -22.68 -1.56 29.65
N SER A 293 -21.60 -1.00 30.21
CA SER A 293 -21.50 -0.72 31.64
C SER A 293 -22.51 0.34 32.09
N GLN A 294 -22.70 1.43 31.33
CA GLN A 294 -23.72 2.45 31.66
C GLN A 294 -25.14 1.88 31.64
N ARG A 295 -25.44 0.95 30.73
CA ARG A 295 -26.77 0.32 30.66
C ARG A 295 -27.05 -0.61 31.85
N ALA A 296 -26.02 -1.25 32.40
CA ALA A 296 -26.16 -2.13 33.57
C ALA A 296 -26.38 -1.35 34.89
N THR A 297 -25.98 -0.08 34.96
CA THR A 297 -26.18 0.78 36.15
C THR A 297 -27.46 1.63 36.08
N GLN A 298 -28.23 1.55 34.98
CA GLN A 298 -29.60 2.03 34.96
C GLN A 298 -30.47 1.08 35.80
N VAL A 299 -30.42 1.28 37.12
CA VAL A 299 -31.47 0.83 38.04
C VAL A 299 -32.80 1.30 37.43
N PRO A 300 -33.80 0.41 37.26
CA PRO A 300 -35.10 0.83 36.77
C PRO A 300 -35.56 2.02 37.62
N PRO A 301 -35.94 3.17 37.01
CA PRO A 301 -36.42 4.28 37.79
C PRO A 301 -37.60 3.76 38.61
N SER A 302 -37.46 3.79 39.93
CA SER A 302 -38.61 3.73 40.83
C SER A 302 -39.56 4.82 40.34
N VAL A 303 -40.72 4.39 39.84
CA VAL A 303 -41.78 5.26 39.32
C VAL A 303 -42.14 6.28 40.40
N CYS A 304 -41.57 7.48 40.31
CA CYS A 304 -42.06 8.63 41.05
C CYS A 304 -42.92 9.42 40.08
N PHE A 305 -44.23 9.26 40.25
CA PHE A 305 -45.27 9.97 39.51
C PHE A 305 -45.14 11.47 39.84
N THR A 306 -44.43 12.22 39.00
CA THR A 306 -44.43 13.68 39.07
C THR A 306 -45.13 14.19 37.83
N THR A 307 -46.40 14.57 38.02
CA THR A 307 -47.22 15.25 37.03
C THR A 307 -46.58 16.59 36.70
N ILE A 308 -45.93 16.69 35.54
CA ILE A 308 -45.50 17.98 34.99
C ILE A 308 -46.56 18.40 33.97
N VAL A 309 -47.35 19.38 34.37
CA VAL A 309 -48.16 20.21 33.47
C VAL A 309 -47.20 21.20 32.84
N ASP A 310 -46.96 21.10 31.54
CA ASP A 310 -46.22 22.13 30.82
C ASP A 310 -47.12 22.78 29.77
N LEU A 311 -47.25 24.11 29.94
CA LEU A 311 -48.07 25.02 29.16
C LEU A 311 -47.39 25.30 27.82
N THR A 312 -48.11 25.02 26.74
CA THR A 312 -47.76 25.45 25.39
C THR A 312 -48.05 26.94 25.25
N VAL A 313 -47.00 27.75 25.15
CA VAL A 313 -47.09 29.14 24.69
C VAL A 313 -46.77 29.15 23.19
N GLU A 314 -47.82 29.38 22.42
CA GLU A 314 -47.80 29.59 20.97
C GLU A 314 -47.28 31.02 20.70
N SER A 315 -46.23 31.16 19.89
CA SER A 315 -45.72 32.44 19.41
C SER A 315 -45.80 32.48 17.90
N THR A 316 -46.70 33.33 17.41
CA THR A 316 -47.04 33.56 16.01
C THR A 316 -46.61 34.99 15.65
N GLN A 317 -45.66 35.16 14.73
CA GLN A 317 -45.33 36.38 13.96
C GLN A 317 -44.08 36.08 13.11
N GLY A 318 -43.91 36.48 11.86
CA GLY A 318 -44.70 37.31 10.95
C GLY A 318 -43.97 37.34 9.59
N THR A 319 -44.75 37.48 8.52
CA THR A 319 -44.40 37.71 7.11
C THR A 319 -43.91 39.14 6.84
N GLU A 320 -42.83 39.32 6.05
CA GLU A 320 -42.53 40.53 5.24
C GLU A 320 -41.38 40.18 4.25
N SER A 321 -41.63 39.97 2.94
CA SER A 321 -41.74 40.92 1.80
C SER A 321 -40.42 41.49 1.25
N ASP A 322 -40.17 41.13 -0.02
CA ASP A 322 -39.52 41.82 -1.14
C ASP A 322 -38.50 42.96 -0.93
N HIS A 323 -37.34 42.84 -1.61
CA HIS A 323 -36.83 43.97 -2.42
C HIS A 323 -35.87 43.53 -3.56
N LEU A 324 -36.32 43.79 -4.79
CA LEU A 324 -35.53 43.93 -6.02
C LEU A 324 -34.60 45.16 -5.92
N GLY A 325 -33.40 45.06 -6.52
CA GLY A 325 -32.47 46.19 -6.66
C GLY A 325 -31.40 45.97 -7.73
N HIS A 326 -31.74 46.32 -8.96
CA HIS A 326 -30.83 46.55 -10.09
C HIS A 326 -29.88 47.73 -9.79
N GLY A 327 -28.62 47.66 -10.25
CA GLY A 327 -27.69 48.78 -10.16
C GLY A 327 -26.43 48.61 -11.01
N SER A 328 -26.55 48.83 -12.31
CA SER A 328 -25.42 49.11 -13.20
C SER A 328 -24.83 50.48 -12.86
N ARG A 329 -23.51 50.59 -12.70
CA ARG A 329 -22.81 51.87 -12.79
C ARG A 329 -21.44 51.71 -13.42
N THR A 330 -21.36 52.22 -14.64
CA THR A 330 -20.18 52.68 -15.36
C THR A 330 -19.47 53.77 -14.56
N GLN A 331 -18.16 53.67 -14.41
CA GLN A 331 -17.31 54.84 -14.22
C GLN A 331 -15.96 54.60 -14.89
N ALA A 332 -15.68 55.50 -15.85
CA ALA A 332 -14.43 55.65 -16.53
C ALA A 332 -13.49 56.56 -15.71
N GLU A 333 -12.23 56.49 -16.13
CA GLU A 333 -11.15 57.46 -16.00
C GLU A 333 -10.11 57.34 -14.87
N THR A 334 -8.88 57.32 -15.40
CA THR A 334 -7.61 57.80 -14.85
C THR A 334 -6.87 56.94 -13.82
N SER A 335 -5.92 56.13 -14.32
CA SER A 335 -4.63 56.00 -13.64
C SER A 335 -3.46 55.78 -14.61
N SER A 336 -2.54 56.73 -14.49
CA SER A 336 -1.09 56.69 -14.68
C SER A 336 -0.41 55.34 -14.95
N PHE A 337 0.32 55.34 -16.07
CA PHE A 337 1.63 54.75 -16.31
C PHE A 337 2.38 54.27 -15.04
N ASN A 338 2.54 52.95 -14.90
CA ASN A 338 3.67 52.35 -14.20
C ASN A 338 3.97 50.92 -14.70
N ARG A 339 5.11 50.84 -15.39
CA ARG A 339 6.10 49.76 -15.46
C ARG A 339 5.63 48.33 -15.15
N THR A 340 5.61 47.52 -16.20
CA THR A 340 5.60 46.06 -16.20
C THR A 340 6.75 45.45 -15.40
N GLU A 341 6.45 44.86 -14.25
CA GLU A 341 7.16 43.69 -13.72
C GLU A 341 6.15 42.55 -13.55
N SER A 342 6.18 41.63 -14.51
CA SER A 342 5.36 40.43 -14.49
C SER A 342 5.94 39.43 -13.49
N THR A 343 5.64 39.63 -12.21
CA THR A 343 5.85 38.60 -11.19
C THR A 343 4.70 37.61 -11.31
N VAL A 344 4.92 36.53 -12.08
CA VAL A 344 4.07 35.33 -12.06
C VAL A 344 4.29 34.67 -10.70
N GLY A 345 3.56 35.16 -9.70
CA GLY A 345 3.44 34.55 -8.39
C GLY A 345 2.74 33.20 -8.56
N MET A 346 3.55 32.15 -8.54
CA MET A 346 3.13 30.76 -8.65
C MET A 346 2.30 30.38 -7.40
N SER A 347 1.02 30.75 -7.39
CA SER A 347 0.00 30.40 -6.40
C SER A 347 -0.46 28.93 -6.55
N ILE A 348 0.49 28.02 -6.78
CA ILE A 348 0.27 26.58 -6.94
C ILE A 348 0.78 25.82 -5.70
N LYS A 349 1.60 26.44 -4.85
CA LYS A 349 2.22 25.73 -3.72
C LYS A 349 1.29 25.52 -2.52
N THR A 350 0.26 26.33 -2.34
CA THR A 350 -0.58 26.26 -1.12
C THR A 350 -1.74 25.26 -1.24
N GLN A 351 -2.31 25.07 -2.44
CA GLN A 351 -3.39 24.09 -2.66
C GLN A 351 -2.93 22.63 -2.50
N ASN A 352 -1.68 22.32 -2.84
CA ASN A 352 -1.15 20.95 -2.72
C ASN A 352 -0.95 20.53 -1.25
N ALA A 353 -0.71 21.46 -0.33
CA ALA A 353 -0.57 21.15 1.10
C ALA A 353 -1.92 20.79 1.74
N GLU A 354 -3.01 21.43 1.33
CA GLU A 354 -4.37 21.13 1.80
C GLU A 354 -4.93 19.82 1.21
N LEU A 355 -4.57 19.49 -0.04
CA LEU A 355 -4.97 18.22 -0.66
C LEU A 355 -4.25 17.01 -0.04
N ILE A 356 -2.95 17.16 0.27
CA ILE A 356 -2.20 16.15 1.03
C ILE A 356 -2.76 16.04 2.46
N LYS A 357 -3.22 17.15 3.06
CA LYS A 357 -3.88 17.14 4.36
C LYS A 357 -5.23 16.42 4.32
N THR A 358 -6.03 16.52 3.25
CA THR A 358 -7.30 15.78 3.14
C THR A 358 -7.13 14.29 2.84
N ASP A 359 -6.09 13.88 2.10
CA ASP A 359 -5.76 12.47 1.90
C ASP A 359 -5.05 11.82 3.12
N ILE A 360 -4.42 12.63 4.00
CA ILE A 360 -3.78 12.16 5.24
C ILE A 360 -4.69 12.30 6.48
N GLU A 361 -5.56 13.31 6.51
CA GLU A 361 -6.49 13.68 7.59
C GLU A 361 -7.96 13.54 7.19
N GLY A 362 -8.32 12.59 6.33
CA GLY A 362 -9.71 12.15 6.10
C GLY A 362 -10.39 11.53 7.34
N VAL A 363 -10.10 12.06 8.52
CA VAL A 363 -10.82 11.92 9.78
C VAL A 363 -11.64 13.20 9.95
N GLY A 364 -12.73 13.28 9.22
CA GLY A 364 -13.82 14.18 9.59
C GLY A 364 -14.44 13.65 10.88
N VAL A 365 -14.45 14.49 11.92
CA VAL A 365 -15.39 14.36 13.04
C VAL A 365 -16.78 14.39 12.42
N ALA A 366 -17.46 13.25 12.43
CA ALA A 366 -18.84 13.16 11.98
C ALA A 366 -19.73 13.87 13.00
N GLU A 367 -20.34 14.98 12.60
CA GLU A 367 -21.51 15.51 13.30
C GLU A 367 -22.64 14.46 13.28
N PRO A 368 -23.41 14.34 14.37
CA PRO A 368 -24.53 13.43 14.44
C PRO A 368 -25.67 13.93 13.55
N VAL A 369 -25.86 13.29 12.40
CA VAL A 369 -27.06 13.49 11.56
C VAL A 369 -28.22 12.71 12.19
N THR A 370 -29.13 13.44 12.84
CA THR A 370 -30.46 12.95 13.22
C THR A 370 -31.43 13.24 12.06
N GLY A 371 -31.96 12.20 11.40
CA GLY A 371 -33.04 12.36 10.41
C GLY A 371 -33.48 11.03 9.78
N PRO A 372 -34.78 10.84 9.45
CA PRO A 372 -35.44 9.55 9.58
C PRO A 372 -35.46 8.66 8.32
N SER A 373 -35.52 7.36 8.61
CA SER A 373 -35.99 6.23 7.80
C SER A 373 -36.91 6.57 6.63
N SER A 374 -36.45 6.27 5.41
CA SER A 374 -37.28 5.66 4.35
C SER A 374 -36.39 4.94 3.33
N ALA A 375 -36.62 3.63 3.18
CA ALA A 375 -36.22 2.86 1.99
C ALA A 375 -37.20 3.20 0.85
N PRO A 376 -36.81 3.10 -0.43
CA PRO A 376 -36.86 1.82 -1.15
C PRO A 376 -35.70 1.62 -2.18
N GLU A 377 -35.25 0.39 -2.40
CA GLU A 377 -35.54 -0.44 -3.60
C GLU A 377 -34.80 0.00 -4.88
N TRP A 378 -33.78 -0.77 -5.29
CA TRP A 378 -33.49 -1.01 -6.71
C TRP A 378 -32.78 -2.35 -6.93
N GLU A 379 -33.38 -3.12 -7.84
CA GLU A 379 -32.93 -4.35 -8.45
C GLU A 379 -31.93 -4.10 -9.61
N ILE A 380 -30.93 -5.00 -9.73
CA ILE A 380 -30.56 -5.82 -10.91
C ILE A 380 -30.08 -5.15 -12.23
N VAL A 381 -28.78 -5.37 -12.52
CA VAL A 381 -28.11 -5.84 -13.79
C VAL A 381 -28.24 -5.03 -15.10
N ARG A 382 -27.09 -4.61 -15.68
CA ARG A 382 -26.58 -4.98 -17.04
C ARG A 382 -25.31 -4.21 -17.48
N HIS A 383 -24.39 -4.97 -18.11
CA HIS A 383 -23.36 -4.62 -19.11
C HIS A 383 -22.49 -3.36 -18.86
N ILE A 384 -21.16 -3.45 -18.70
CA ILE A 384 -20.11 -3.98 -19.59
C ILE A 384 -18.93 -4.46 -18.74
#